data_AF-A0A6M2AWI1-F1
#
_entry.id   AF-A0A6M2AWI1-F1
#
_cell.length_a   1.000
_cell.length_b   1.000
_cell.length_c   1.000
_cell.angle_alpha   90.00
_cell.angle_beta   90.00
_cell.angle_gamma   90.00
#
_symmetry.space_group_name_H-M   'P 1'
#
loop_
_entity.id
_entity.type
_entity.pdbx_description
1 polymer ?
#
loop_
_entity_poly.entity_id
_entity_poly.type
_entity_poly.pdbx_seq_one_letter_code
_entity_poly.pdbx_strand_id
1 'polypeptide(L)'
;MEINKEDYKYIKAKRRVEEMKKFYTNVAMYVIFICALAGLNYYVNEFKNPWFLWAAFGWGIGIFFQAIKVFKWAPFMGKDWENRKIKQYMEEEKKRENKSEF
;
A
#
# COMPACT_ATOMS: atom_id res chain seq x y z
N MET A 1 4.17 -1.41 -30.81
CA MET A 1 4.73 -2.54 -30.03
C MET A 1 3.55 -3.34 -29.43
N GLU A 2 3.36 -4.61 -29.78
CA GLU A 2 2.25 -5.42 -29.24
C GLU A 2 2.52 -5.73 -27.76
N ILE A 3 1.85 -5.02 -26.84
CA ILE A 3 1.86 -5.38 -25.43
C ILE A 3 1.10 -6.71 -25.31
N ASN A 4 1.86 -7.80 -25.16
CA ASN A 4 1.32 -9.14 -25.06
C ASN A 4 0.41 -9.23 -23.83
N LYS A 5 -0.75 -9.88 -23.93
CA LYS A 5 -1.71 -10.01 -22.82
C LYS A 5 -1.07 -10.68 -21.58
N GLU A 6 -0.05 -11.49 -21.81
CA GLU A 6 0.85 -12.09 -20.81
C GLU A 6 1.57 -11.02 -19.98
N ASP A 7 2.20 -10.02 -20.63
CA ASP A 7 2.96 -8.95 -19.98
C ASP A 7 2.05 -8.05 -19.13
N TYR A 8 0.84 -7.76 -19.59
CA TYR A 8 -0.12 -6.97 -18.81
C TYR A 8 -0.55 -7.69 -17.52
N LYS A 9 -0.80 -9.00 -17.58
CA LYS A 9 -1.09 -9.81 -16.37
C LYS A 9 0.11 -9.83 -15.43
N TYR A 10 1.31 -9.96 -15.96
CA TYR A 10 2.55 -9.98 -15.19
C TYR A 10 2.81 -8.64 -14.47
N ILE A 11 2.71 -7.51 -15.17
CA ILE A 11 2.89 -6.17 -14.60
C ILE A 11 1.85 -5.91 -13.50
N LYS A 12 0.59 -6.32 -13.73
CA LYS A 12 -0.47 -6.19 -12.74
C LYS A 12 -0.22 -7.03 -11.48
N ALA A 13 0.30 -8.25 -11.64
CA ALA A 13 0.68 -9.10 -10.51
C ALA A 13 1.85 -8.49 -9.74
N LYS A 14 2.90 -8.04 -10.45
CA LYS A 14 4.10 -7.43 -9.87
C LYS A 14 3.77 -6.20 -9.04
N ARG A 15 2.93 -5.30 -9.55
CA ARG A 15 2.51 -4.08 -8.86
C ARG A 15 1.80 -4.37 -7.52
N ARG A 16 0.96 -5.42 -7.49
CA ARG A 16 0.31 -5.85 -6.24
C ARG A 16 1.30 -6.37 -5.21
N VAL A 17 2.28 -7.16 -5.65
CA VAL A 17 3.32 -7.69 -4.75
C VAL A 17 4.15 -6.54 -4.17
N GLU A 18 4.46 -5.52 -4.98
CA GLU A 18 5.24 -4.36 -4.56
C GLU A 18 4.49 -3.48 -3.55
N GLU A 19 3.19 -3.26 -3.75
CA GLU A 19 2.32 -2.57 -2.78
C GLU A 19 2.23 -3.32 -1.45
N MET A 20 2.06 -4.65 -1.49
CA MET A 20 2.09 -5.48 -0.29
C MET A 20 3.44 -5.38 0.41
N LYS A 21 4.55 -5.48 -0.32
CA LYS A 21 5.90 -5.42 0.24
C LYS A 21 6.12 -4.10 1.00
N LYS A 22 5.74 -2.98 0.39
CA LYS A 22 5.87 -1.64 1.00
C LYS A 22 5.05 -1.52 2.29
N PHE A 23 3.87 -2.11 2.32
CA PHE A 23 3.04 -2.17 3.52
C PHE A 23 3.66 -3.03 4.62
N TYR A 24 4.12 -4.25 4.30
CA TYR A 24 4.79 -5.11 5.27
C TYR A 24 6.04 -4.44 5.86
N THR A 25 6.81 -3.69 5.07
CA THR A 25 7.94 -2.91 5.59
C THR A 25 7.49 -1.85 6.61
N ASN A 26 6.43 -1.09 6.33
CA ASN A 26 5.90 -0.11 7.28
C ASN A 26 5.37 -0.76 8.56
N VAL A 27 4.65 -1.89 8.44
CA VAL A 27 4.13 -2.63 9.59
C VAL A 27 5.26 -3.22 10.42
N ALA A 28 6.28 -3.80 9.80
CA ALA A 28 7.44 -4.35 10.49
C ALA A 28 8.16 -3.27 11.30
N MET A 29 8.38 -2.09 10.71
CA MET A 29 8.93 -0.94 11.43
C MET A 29 8.05 -0.52 12.60
N TYR A 30 6.72 -0.43 12.41
CA TYR A 30 5.79 -0.13 13.49
C TYR A 30 5.88 -1.13 14.64
N VAL A 31 5.90 -2.44 14.36
CA VAL A 31 6.03 -3.48 15.39
C VAL A 31 7.34 -3.31 16.16
N ILE A 32 8.46 -3.06 15.48
CA ILE A 32 9.76 -2.82 16.12
C ILE A 32 9.69 -1.60 17.05
N PHE A 33 9.10 -0.50 16.59
CA PHE A 33 8.93 0.71 17.40
C PHE A 33 8.06 0.44 18.64
N ILE A 34 6.92 -0.23 18.49
CA ILE A 34 6.04 -0.55 19.61
C ILE A 34 6.72 -1.47 20.62
N CYS A 35 7.44 -2.49 20.16
CA CYS A 35 8.23 -3.37 21.02
C CYS A 35 9.31 -2.60 21.79
N ALA A 36 10.02 -1.68 21.13
CA ALA A 36 11.01 -0.82 21.77
C ALA A 36 10.37 0.10 22.83
N LEU A 37 9.24 0.72 22.51
CA LEU A 37 8.47 1.56 23.43
C LEU A 37 7.91 0.77 24.63
N ALA A 38 7.45 -0.46 24.41
CA ALA A 38 6.99 -1.35 25.47
C ALA A 38 8.14 -1.75 26.40
N GLY A 39 9.31 -2.08 25.85
CA GLY A 39 10.52 -2.36 26.63
C GLY A 39 10.99 -1.15 27.43
N LEU A 40 10.95 0.05 26.83
CA LEU A 40 11.26 1.30 27.53
C LEU A 40 10.26 1.59 28.65
N ASN A 41 8.97 1.35 28.43
CA ASN A 41 7.94 1.55 29.46
C ASN A 41 8.16 0.62 30.65
N TYR A 42 8.52 -0.64 30.38
CA TYR A 42 8.88 -1.62 31.42
C TYR A 42 10.08 -1.14 32.25
N TYR A 43 11.14 -0.68 31.58
CA TYR A 43 12.36 -0.22 32.26
C TYR A 43 12.18 1.07 33.07
N VAL A 44 11.35 2.00 32.59
CA VAL A 44 11.19 3.33 33.19
C VAL A 44 10.15 3.35 34.32
N ASN A 45 9.04 2.62 34.18
CA ASN A 45 7.87 2.82 35.06
C ASN A 45 7.21 1.51 35.52
N GLU A 46 7.76 0.33 35.25
CA GLU A 46 7.17 -0.97 35.64
C GLU A 46 5.66 -1.08 35.30
N PHE A 47 5.23 -0.52 34.16
CA PHE A 47 3.82 -0.46 33.73
C PHE A 47 2.87 0.44 34.55
N LYS A 48 3.32 1.27 35.51
CA LYS A 48 2.44 2.20 36.23
C LYS A 48 1.70 3.20 35.34
N ASN A 49 2.31 3.59 34.21
CA ASN A 49 1.68 4.47 33.22
C ASN A 49 2.00 3.96 31.80
N PRO A 50 1.11 3.16 31.18
CA PRO A 50 1.32 2.58 29.86
C PRO A 50 1.08 3.61 28.73
N TRP A 51 1.82 4.71 28.75
CA TRP A 51 1.71 5.79 27.76
C TRP A 51 1.98 5.32 26.33
N PHE A 52 2.75 4.22 26.17
CA PHE A 52 3.01 3.61 24.88
C PHE A 52 1.71 3.16 24.18
N LEU A 53 0.64 2.87 24.92
CA LEU A 53 -0.66 2.51 24.34
C LEU A 53 -1.28 3.66 23.56
N TRP A 54 -1.10 4.91 24.01
CA TRP A 54 -1.57 6.08 23.28
C TRP A 54 -0.79 6.29 21.98
N ALA A 55 0.53 6.11 22.02
CA ALA A 55 1.37 6.13 20.83
C ALA A 55 1.00 4.98 19.87
N ALA A 56 0.77 3.79 20.42
CA ALA A 56 0.35 2.61 19.69
C ALA A 56 -0.99 2.80 18.99
N PHE A 57 -1.98 3.38 19.69
CA PHE A 57 -3.31 3.64 19.15
C PHE A 57 -3.25 4.67 18.01
N GLY A 58 -2.56 5.80 18.23
CA GLY A 58 -2.45 6.85 17.21
C GLY A 58 -1.80 6.35 15.92
N TRP A 59 -0.67 5.64 16.03
CA TRP A 59 0.02 5.07 14.87
C TRP A 59 -0.69 3.84 14.29
N GLY A 60 -1.35 3.05 15.14
CA GLY A 60 -2.10 1.86 14.75
C GLY A 60 -3.27 2.20 13.82
N ILE A 61 -3.95 3.33 14.04
CA ILE A 61 -5.02 3.83 13.16
C ILE A 61 -4.47 4.11 11.76
N GLY A 62 -3.31 4.78 11.65
CA GLY A 62 -2.67 5.06 10.36
C GLY A 62 -2.31 3.79 9.58
N ILE A 63 -1.75 2.79 10.27
CA ILE A 63 -1.45 1.47 9.69
C ILE A 63 -2.74 0.73 9.30
N PHE A 64 -3.80 0.81 10.10
CA PHE A 64 -5.09 0.19 9.80
C PHE A 64 -5.71 0.74 8.50
N PHE A 65 -5.67 2.06 8.30
CA PHE A 65 -6.09 2.66 7.02
C PHE A 65 -5.20 2.23 5.84
N GLN A 66 -3.89 2.11 6.04
CA GLN A 66 -2.99 1.56 5.01
C GLN A 66 -3.32 0.10 4.70
N ALA A 67 -3.66 -0.70 5.71
CA ALA A 67 -4.04 -2.11 5.57
C ALA A 67 -5.33 -2.23 4.75
N ILE A 68 -6.37 -1.45 5.07
CA ILE A 68 -7.62 -1.41 4.30
C ILE A 68 -7.36 -1.09 2.83
N LYS A 69 -6.47 -0.14 2.56
CA LYS A 69 -6.10 0.28 1.21
C LYS A 69 -5.38 -0.84 0.43
N VAL A 70 -4.43 -1.53 1.06
CA VAL A 70 -3.62 -2.60 0.43
C VAL A 70 -4.39 -3.89 0.27
N PHE A 71 -5.17 -4.28 1.28
CA PHE A 71 -6.05 -5.45 1.20
C PHE A 71 -7.30 -5.20 0.35
N LYS A 72 -7.49 -3.98 -0.19
CA LYS A 72 -8.66 -3.56 -0.98
C LYS A 72 -9.97 -3.96 -0.31
N TRP A 73 -10.04 -3.87 1.02
CA TRP A 73 -11.18 -4.33 1.80
C TRP A 73 -12.43 -3.46 1.61
N ALA A 74 -12.28 -2.31 0.96
CA ALA A 74 -13.38 -1.56 0.36
C ALA A 74 -13.67 -2.09 -1.07
N PRO A 75 -14.67 -2.98 -1.27
CA PRO A 75 -15.04 -3.47 -2.59
C PRO A 75 -15.47 -2.36 -3.57
N PHE A 76 -15.76 -1.15 -3.08
CA PHE A 76 -16.35 -0.06 -3.87
C PHE A 76 -15.38 0.93 -4.52
N MET A 77 -14.15 1.12 -4.01
CA MET A 77 -13.42 2.37 -4.33
C MET A 77 -12.22 2.24 -5.28
N GLY A 78 -11.55 1.09 -5.35
CA GLY A 78 -10.21 1.02 -5.96
C GLY A 78 -10.15 0.40 -7.35
N LYS A 79 -10.82 -0.75 -7.54
CA LYS A 79 -10.52 -1.63 -8.67
C LYS A 79 -11.08 -1.12 -10.00
N ASP A 80 -12.29 -0.55 -10.00
CA ASP A 80 -12.91 -0.04 -11.22
C ASP A 80 -12.35 1.30 -11.69
N TRP A 81 -12.01 2.20 -10.76
CA TRP A 81 -11.40 3.49 -11.12
C TRP A 81 -9.98 3.32 -11.66
N GLU A 82 -9.17 2.49 -10.98
CA GLU A 82 -7.79 2.21 -11.38
C GLU A 82 -7.74 1.50 -12.75
N ASN A 83 -8.63 0.53 -12.97
CA ASN A 83 -8.72 -0.18 -14.25
C ASN A 83 -9.25 0.74 -15.38
N ARG A 84 -10.13 1.70 -15.08
CA ARG A 84 -10.57 2.74 -16.03
C ARG A 84 -9.45 3.70 -16.40
N LYS A 85 -8.64 4.16 -15.44
CA LYS A 85 -7.53 5.07 -15.73
C LYS A 85 -6.41 4.41 -16.51
N ILE A 86 -6.04 3.17 -16.19
CA ILE A 86 -5.06 2.43 -16.99
C ILE A 86 -5.55 2.25 -18.42
N LYS A 87 -6.85 2.00 -18.63
CA LYS A 87 -7.43 1.87 -19.96
C LYS A 87 -7.37 3.19 -20.75
N GLN A 88 -7.65 4.32 -20.09
CA GLN A 88 -7.52 5.65 -20.70
C GLN A 88 -6.07 5.97 -21.10
N TYR A 89 -5.09 5.70 -20.23
CA TYR A 89 -3.68 5.95 -20.56
C TYR A 89 -3.20 5.13 -21.77
N MET A 90 -3.59 3.85 -21.87
CA MET A 90 -3.23 3.03 -23.03
C MET A 90 -3.93 3.47 -24.32
N GLU A 91 -5.16 3.97 -24.25
CA GLU A 91 -5.85 4.54 -25.42
C GLU A 91 -5.23 5.87 -25.86
N GLU A 92 -4.76 6.70 -24.93
CA GLU A 92 -4.06 7.94 -25.22
C GLU A 92 -2.69 7.69 -25.87
N GLU A 93 -1.91 6.70 -25.42
CA GLU A 93 -0.65 6.31 -26.07
C GLU A 93 -0.88 5.81 -27.49
N LYS A 94 -1.85 4.91 -27.71
CA LYS A 94 -2.19 4.42 -29.06
C LYS A 94 -2.62 5.53 -30.00
N LYS A 95 -3.35 6.53 -29.51
CA LYS A 95 -3.73 7.71 -30.31
C LYS A 95 -2.54 8.62 -30.64
N ARG A 96 -1.52 8.68 -29.78
CA ARG A 96 -0.29 9.44 -30.06
C ARG A 96 0.60 8.75 -31.07
N GLU A 97 0.82 7.44 -30.96
CA GLU A 97 1.61 6.65 -31.93
C GLU A 97 1.03 6.75 -33.36
N ASN A 98 -0.30 6.60 -33.52
CA ASN A 98 -0.95 6.71 -34.84
C ASN A 98 -0.90 8.12 -35.45
N LYS A 99 -0.62 9.16 -34.66
CA LYS A 99 -0.55 10.55 -35.14
C LYS A 99 0.87 10.98 -35.50
N SER A 100 1.89 10.22 -35.11
CA SER A 100 3.28 10.44 -35.51
C SER A 100 3.69 9.71 -36.79
N GLU A 101 2.85 8.77 -37.28
CA GLU A 101 3.06 8.05 -38.54
C GLU A 101 2.36 8.70 -39.76
N PHE A 102 1.66 9.82 -39.56
CA PHE A 102 1.09 10.69 -40.59
C PHE A 102 1.77 12.06 -40.56
#